data_AF-A0A9D5UBX7-F1
#
_entry.id   AF-A0A9D5UBX7-F1
#
_cell.length_a   1.000
_cell.length_b   1.000
_cell.length_c   1.000
_cell.angle_alpha   90.00
_cell.angle_beta   90.00
_cell.angle_gamma   90.00
#
_symmetry.space_group_name_H-M   'P 1'
#
loop_
_entity.id
_entity.type
_entity.pdbx_description
1 polymer ?
#
loop_
_entity_poly.entity_id
_entity_poly.type
_entity_poly.pdbx_seq_one_letter_code
_entity_poly.pdbx_strand_id
1 'polypeptide(L)'
;MKLAHTGRYAMKILIVKKASGLLQYHNVKSEHQYVESGRVRVTLEDEGGRLEEFDLGPGACYEIRPGRRHRIEALEDLRIFEVSTPELDDVVRLSDDYGREGTSEA
;
A
#
# COMPACT_ATOMS: atom_id res chain seq x y z
N MET A 1 -11.28 -5.14 -3.35
CA MET A 1 -12.55 -5.56 -2.73
C MET A 1 -12.45 -5.43 -1.22
N LYS A 2 -13.43 -4.81 -0.55
CA LYS A 2 -13.50 -4.69 0.92
C LYS A 2 -14.26 -5.89 1.49
N LEU A 3 -13.66 -6.62 2.41
CA LEU A 3 -14.25 -7.81 3.05
C LEU A 3 -14.80 -7.51 4.45
N ALA A 4 -14.09 -6.68 5.21
CA ALA A 4 -14.50 -6.26 6.54
C ALA A 4 -14.14 -4.79 6.77
N HIS A 5 -14.99 -4.08 7.52
CA HIS A 5 -14.73 -2.73 8.02
C HIS A 5 -15.50 -2.55 9.33
N THR A 6 -14.77 -2.38 10.42
CA THR A 6 -15.29 -2.25 11.78
C THR A 6 -14.69 -1.01 12.44
N GLY A 7 -15.09 -0.70 13.67
CA GLY A 7 -14.42 0.36 14.45
C GLY A 7 -13.00 0.02 14.93
N ARG A 8 -12.42 -1.13 14.54
CA ARG A 8 -11.08 -1.56 14.98
C ARG A 8 -10.16 -2.01 13.86
N TYR A 9 -10.72 -2.53 12.77
CA TYR A 9 -9.93 -3.04 11.65
C TYR A 9 -10.72 -3.04 10.35
N ALA A 10 -9.97 -3.09 9.25
CA ALA A 10 -10.47 -3.37 7.92
C ALA A 10 -9.68 -4.52 7.28
N MET A 11 -10.34 -5.23 6.35
CA MET A 11 -9.71 -6.25 5.52
C MET A 11 -10.09 -6.03 4.06
N LYS A 12 -9.09 -6.03 3.19
CA LYS A 12 -9.28 -5.90 1.74
C LYS A 12 -8.50 -6.99 1.00
N ILE A 13 -9.04 -7.38 -0.14
CA ILE A 13 -8.29 -8.07 -1.19
C ILE A 13 -7.99 -7.05 -2.27
N LEU A 14 -6.71 -6.82 -2.54
CA LEU A 14 -6.24 -6.02 -3.67
C LEU A 14 -5.97 -6.98 -4.83
N ILE A 15 -6.52 -6.66 -6.00
CA ILE A 15 -6.23 -7.35 -7.26
C ILE A 15 -5.70 -6.28 -8.19
N VAL A 16 -4.42 -6.38 -8.54
CA VAL A 16 -3.69 -5.35 -9.28
C VAL A 16 -3.14 -6.00 -10.54
N LYS A 17 -3.53 -5.50 -11.71
CA LYS A 17 -2.87 -5.86 -12.97
C LYS A 17 -1.48 -5.24 -13.00
N LYS A 18 -0.58 -5.78 -13.82
CA LYS A 18 0.76 -5.20 -14.00
C LYS A 18 0.66 -3.68 -14.24
N ALA A 19 1.10 -2.90 -13.26
CA ALA A 19 0.95 -1.46 -13.22
C ALA A 19 1.82 -0.88 -12.10
N SER A 20 2.35 0.32 -12.34
CA SER A 20 3.03 1.11 -11.31
C SER A 20 1.99 1.87 -10.48
N GLY A 21 2.09 1.76 -9.16
CA GLY A 21 1.28 2.55 -8.22
C GLY A 21 1.82 3.97 -8.03
N LEU A 22 1.05 4.79 -7.31
CA LEU A 22 1.46 6.13 -6.87
C LEU A 22 2.19 6.06 -5.53
N LEU A 23 3.12 6.99 -5.29
CA LEU A 23 3.75 7.16 -3.98
C LEU A 23 2.75 7.84 -3.04
N GLN A 24 2.57 7.31 -1.85
CA GLN A 24 1.59 7.80 -0.88
C GLN A 24 2.03 7.52 0.56
N TYR A 25 1.31 8.08 1.52
CA TYR A 25 1.43 7.72 2.94
C TYR A 25 0.06 7.84 3.63
N HIS A 26 0.00 7.38 4.88
CA HIS A 26 -1.18 7.47 5.74
C HIS A 26 -0.84 8.30 6.98
N ASN A 27 -1.74 9.16 7.46
CA ASN A 27 -1.48 9.94 8.67
C ASN A 27 -1.61 9.09 9.95
N VAL A 28 -2.58 8.18 9.96
CA VAL A 28 -3.02 7.38 11.10
C VAL A 28 -3.07 5.89 10.76
N LYS A 29 -3.47 5.55 9.53
CA LYS A 29 -3.68 4.15 9.14
C LYS A 29 -2.39 3.35 9.22
N SER A 30 -2.44 2.22 9.92
CA SER A 30 -1.39 1.20 9.90
C SER A 30 -1.88 -0.02 9.16
N GLU A 31 -1.05 -0.61 8.30
CA GLU A 31 -1.45 -1.76 7.49
C GLU A 31 -0.36 -2.83 7.37
N HIS A 32 -0.81 -4.07 7.23
CA HIS A 32 -0.01 -5.21 6.86
C HIS A 32 -0.55 -5.78 5.56
N GLN A 33 0.38 -6.15 4.68
CA GLN A 33 0.05 -6.73 3.39
C GLN A 33 0.74 -8.07 3.24
N TYR A 34 -0.05 -9.08 2.85
CA TYR A 34 0.41 -10.43 2.53
C TYR A 34 0.24 -10.69 1.04
N VAL A 35 1.32 -11.08 0.37
CA VAL A 35 1.31 -11.44 -1.06
C VAL A 35 0.77 -12.85 -1.19
N GLU A 36 -0.46 -12.98 -1.69
CA GLU A 36 -1.09 -14.29 -1.92
C GLU A 36 -0.63 -14.90 -3.25
N SER A 37 -0.58 -14.11 -4.32
CA SER A 37 -0.09 -14.53 -5.64
C SER A 37 0.47 -13.36 -6.45
N GLY A 38 1.39 -13.64 -7.37
CA GLY A 38 2.07 -12.63 -8.19
C GLY A 38 3.41 -12.14 -7.61
N ARG A 39 3.95 -11.06 -8.19
CA ARG A 39 5.14 -10.33 -7.74
C ARG A 39 4.89 -8.84 -7.64
N VAL A 40 5.49 -8.26 -6.63
CA VAL A 40 5.33 -6.85 -6.29
C VAL A 40 6.68 -6.22 -6.00
N ARG A 41 6.91 -5.02 -6.53
CA ARG A 41 7.94 -4.13 -6.04
C ARG A 41 7.33 -3.20 -5.02
N VAL A 42 7.84 -3.25 -3.80
CA VAL A 42 7.45 -2.36 -2.71
C VAL A 42 8.54 -1.32 -2.56
N THR A 43 8.22 -0.05 -2.81
CA THR A 43 9.05 1.07 -2.36
C THR A 43 8.56 1.43 -0.95
N LEU A 44 9.44 1.45 0.05
CA LEU A 44 9.08 1.76 1.44
C LEU A 44 10.16 2.64 2.07
N GLU A 45 9.73 3.65 2.83
CA GLU A 45 10.62 4.51 3.59
C GLU A 45 11.16 3.82 4.86
N ASP A 46 12.49 3.86 5.05
CA ASP A 46 13.18 3.38 6.24
C ASP A 46 13.14 4.39 7.41
N GLU A 47 13.66 3.99 8.58
CA GLU A 47 13.69 4.86 9.76
C GLU A 47 14.48 6.17 9.55
N GLY A 48 15.43 6.18 8.61
CA GLY A 48 16.23 7.35 8.23
C GLY A 48 15.58 8.26 7.18
N GLY A 49 14.37 7.92 6.71
CA GLY A 49 13.66 8.69 5.68
C GLY A 49 14.09 8.39 4.25
N ARG A 50 14.85 7.31 4.02
CA ARG A 50 15.27 6.89 2.68
C ARG A 50 14.27 5.87 2.12
N LEU A 51 13.93 6.01 0.84
CA LEU A 51 13.12 5.04 0.13
C LEU A 51 13.99 3.85 -0.30
N GLU A 52 13.58 2.64 0.10
CA GLU A 52 14.18 1.37 -0.31
C GLU A 52 13.18 0.58 -1.15
N GLU A 53 13.68 -0.26 -2.06
CA GLU A 53 12.86 -1.10 -2.93
C GLU A 53 13.09 -2.58 -2.67
N PHE A 54 11.99 -3.32 -2.59
CA PHE A 54 11.98 -4.76 -2.33
C PHE A 54 11.10 -5.47 -3.35
N ASP A 55 11.67 -6.44 -4.06
CA ASP A 55 10.90 -7.33 -4.93
C ASP A 55 10.45 -8.55 -4.13
N LEU A 56 9.14 -8.64 -3.90
CA LEU A 56 8.50 -9.65 -3.08
C LEU A 56 7.61 -10.56 -3.92
N GLY A 57 7.50 -11.82 -3.50
CA GLY A 57 6.65 -12.84 -4.11
C GLY A 57 5.68 -13.47 -3.11
N PRO A 58 4.98 -14.54 -3.51
CA PRO A 58 3.97 -15.18 -2.69
C PRO A 58 4.52 -15.66 -1.34
N GLY A 59 3.75 -15.47 -0.27
CA GLY A 59 4.15 -15.80 1.10
C GLY A 59 4.86 -14.66 1.84
N ALA A 60 5.27 -13.61 1.14
CA ALA A 60 5.85 -12.43 1.78
C ALA A 60 4.78 -11.62 2.54
N CYS A 61 5.18 -11.05 3.68
CA CYS A 61 4.38 -10.14 4.47
C CYS A 61 5.22 -8.90 4.82
N TYR A 62 4.62 -7.72 4.76
CA TYR A 62 5.28 -6.47 5.12
C TYR A 62 4.31 -5.50 5.78
N GLU A 63 4.86 -4.61 6.61
CA GLU A 63 4.14 -3.58 7.34
C GLU A 63 4.36 -2.22 6.67
N ILE A 64 3.29 -1.45 6.53
CA ILE A 64 3.34 -0.03 6.19
C ILE A 64 2.82 0.73 7.40
N ARG A 65 3.74 1.41 8.09
CA ARG A 65 3.43 2.20 9.28
C ARG A 65 2.87 3.58 8.92
N PRO A 66 2.10 4.21 9.82
CA PRO A 66 1.70 5.60 9.65
C PRO A 66 2.90 6.52 9.41
N GLY A 67 2.73 7.49 8.53
CA GLY A 67 3.75 8.45 8.11
C GLY A 67 4.77 7.91 7.10
N ARG A 68 4.85 6.59 6.88
CA ARG A 68 5.84 6.02 5.95
C ARG A 68 5.39 6.14 4.51
N ARG A 69 6.20 6.83 3.71
CA ARG A 69 6.04 6.90 2.25
C ARG A 69 6.22 5.51 1.67
N HIS A 70 5.27 5.09 0.86
CA HIS A 70 5.28 3.78 0.24
C HIS A 70 4.63 3.82 -1.14
N ARG A 71 5.04 2.87 -1.99
CA ARG A 71 4.47 2.64 -3.32
C ARG A 71 4.47 1.14 -3.58
N ILE A 72 3.40 0.68 -4.21
CA ILE A 72 3.24 -0.72 -4.62
C ILE A 72 3.16 -0.76 -6.13
N GLU A 73 4.09 -1.47 -6.76
CA GLU A 73 4.13 -1.71 -8.20
C GLU A 73 3.96 -3.19 -8.47
N ALA A 74 2.90 -3.54 -9.19
CA ALA A 74 2.65 -4.91 -9.62
C ALA A 74 3.54 -5.23 -10.81
N LEU A 75 4.51 -6.15 -10.63
CA LEU A 75 5.43 -6.58 -11.69
C LEU A 75 4.77 -7.59 -12.65
N GLU A 76 3.77 -8.30 -12.13
CA GLU A 76 2.85 -9.20 -12.83
C GLU A 76 1.45 -9.07 -12.19
N ASP A 77 0.47 -9.84 -12.66
CA ASP A 77 -0.85 -9.87 -12.03
C ASP A 77 -0.74 -10.31 -10.56
N LEU A 78 -1.19 -9.43 -9.66
CA LEU A 78 -0.90 -9.46 -8.24
C LEU A 78 -2.19 -9.54 -7.42
N ARG A 79 -2.16 -10.39 -6.40
CA ARG A 79 -3.22 -10.47 -5.39
C ARG A 79 -2.62 -10.37 -3.99
N ILE A 80 -3.11 -9.40 -3.23
CA ILE A 80 -2.67 -9.09 -1.87
C ILE A 80 -3.85 -9.14 -0.91
N PHE A 81 -3.62 -9.70 0.28
CA PHE A 81 -4.48 -9.50 1.43
C PHE A 81 -3.94 -8.35 2.26
N GLU A 82 -4.76 -7.32 2.44
CA GLU A 82 -4.46 -6.16 3.29
C GLU A 82 -5.31 -6.26 4.56
N VAL A 83 -4.66 -6.11 5.71
CA VAL A 83 -5.30 -5.91 7.00
C VAL A 83 -4.81 -4.59 7.57
N SER A 84 -5.71 -3.75 8.04
CA SER A 84 -5.37 -2.41 8.51
C SER A 84 -6.25 -1.95 9.66
N THR A 85 -5.85 -0.86 10.30
CA THR A 85 -6.74 -0.02 11.12
C THR A 85 -7.87 0.57 10.23
N PRO A 86 -8.99 1.04 10.80
CA PRO A 86 -10.21 1.28 10.02
C PRO A 86 -10.21 2.55 9.16
N GLU A 87 -9.16 3.37 9.20
CA GLU A 87 -9.06 4.66 8.49
C GLU A 87 -8.81 4.46 6.98
N LEU A 88 -9.76 3.86 6.27
CA LEU A 88 -9.60 3.46 4.86
C LEU A 88 -9.40 4.63 3.88
N ASP A 89 -9.90 5.81 4.23
CA ASP A 89 -9.83 7.03 3.42
C ASP A 89 -8.60 7.89 3.76
N ASP A 90 -7.80 7.48 4.75
CA ASP A 90 -6.57 8.17 5.16
C ASP A 90 -5.42 7.92 4.18
N VAL A 91 -5.50 8.49 2.98
CA VAL A 91 -4.50 8.34 1.93
C VAL A 91 -4.05 9.71 1.44
N VAL A 92 -2.79 10.05 1.71
CA VAL A 92 -2.16 11.26 1.15
C VAL A 92 -1.29 10.85 -0.03
N ARG A 93 -1.70 11.23 -1.23
CA ARG A 93 -0.96 10.98 -2.47
C ARG A 93 0.12 12.04 -2.65
N LEU A 94 1.33 11.59 -2.96
CA LEU A 94 2.43 12.46 -3.34
C LEU A 94 2.49 12.52 -4.87
N SER A 95 2.75 13.71 -5.41
CA SER A 95 2.90 13.92 -6.84
C SER A 95 3.98 13.01 -7.41
N ASP A 96 3.65 12.26 -8.47
CA ASP A 96 4.64 11.59 -9.31
C ASP A 96 5.08 12.51 -10.46
N ASP A 97 6.13 12.11 -11.19
CA ASP A 97 6.65 12.85 -12.36
C ASP A 97 5.62 13.03 -13.51
N TYR A 98 4.40 12.50 -13.36
CA TYR A 98 3.29 12.59 -14.30
C TYR A 98 2.23 13.62 -13.90
N GLY A 99 2.46 14.41 -12.84
CA GLY A 99 1.60 15.55 -12.49
C GLY A 99 0.22 15.18 -11.95
N ARG A 100 0.05 13.96 -11.43
CA ARG A 100 -1.19 13.54 -10.77
C ARG A 100 -1.22 14.07 -9.34
N GLU A 101 -1.84 15.23 -9.14
CA GLU A 101 -2.20 15.77 -7.83
C GLU A 101 -3.64 15.38 -7.45
N GLY A 102 -3.87 15.00 -6.20
CA GLY A 102 -5.23 14.75 -5.71
C GLY A 102 -5.29 13.97 -4.41
N THR A 103 -5.51 14.68 -3.30
CA THR A 103 -6.11 14.13 -2.10
C THR A 103 -7.53 13.67 -2.43
N SER A 104 -7.89 12.45 -2.04
CA SER A 104 -9.29 12.14 -1.78
C SER A 104 -9.54 12.69 -0.37
N GLU A 105 -10.23 13.82 -0.26
CA GLU A 105 -10.64 14.29 1.07
C GLU A 105 -11.63 13.30 1.72
N ALA A 106 -11.64 13.34 3.05
CA ALA A 106 -12.41 12.50 3.97
C ALA A 106 -13.93 12.45 3.70
#